data_AF-A0A2D6PZF5-F1
#
_entry.id   AF-A0A2D6PZF5-F1
#
_cell.length_a   1.000
_cell.length_b   1.000
_cell.length_c   1.000
_cell.angle_alpha   90.00
_cell.angle_beta   90.00
_cell.angle_gamma   90.00
#
_symmetry.space_group_name_H-M   'P 1'
#
loop_
_entity.id
_entity.type
_entity.pdbx_description
1 polymer ?
#
loop_
_entity_poly.entity_id
_entity_poly.type
_entity_poly.pdbx_seq_one_letter_code
_entity_poly.pdbx_strand_id
1 'polypeptide(L)'
;MDLTTCLYLADAEPWFSDPDRFGAMFGGFAGAGVGVLGGLIGTLAGVFAPRGKARGLVMGTMVFAASLGAMMLATGIVAVSTGQPYAIWYPFVLMGGVLTVVTTSLIPVVRRAYKGAEDRQLEAEGLRHG
;
A
#
# COMPACT_ATOMS: atom_id res chain seq x y z
N MET A 1 13.50 40.09 -17.40
CA MET A 1 13.48 39.26 -16.18
C MET A 1 12.13 38.62 -16.19
N ASP A 2 12.11 37.35 -16.59
CA ASP A 2 10.95 36.78 -17.27
C ASP A 2 10.15 35.97 -16.25
N LEU A 3 8.82 35.99 -16.35
CA LEU A 3 7.92 35.41 -15.33
C LEU A 3 8.27 33.95 -14.99
N THR A 4 8.76 33.21 -15.99
CA THR A 4 9.22 31.82 -15.89
C THR A 4 10.41 31.65 -14.94
N THR A 5 11.30 32.64 -14.87
CA THR A 5 12.49 32.62 -13.98
C THR A 5 12.09 32.90 -12.54
N CYS A 6 11.12 33.80 -12.30
CA CYS A 6 10.61 34.05 -10.95
C CYS A 6 9.83 32.85 -10.39
N LEU A 7 9.10 32.12 -11.24
CA LEU A 7 8.43 30.86 -10.87
C LEU A 7 9.46 29.79 -10.50
N TYR A 8 10.54 29.68 -11.27
CA TYR A 8 11.64 28.73 -11.00
C TYR A 8 12.40 29.00 -9.71
N LEU A 9 12.47 30.27 -9.27
CA LEU A 9 13.12 30.65 -8.01
C LEU A 9 12.20 30.54 -6.79
N ALA A 10 10.89 30.38 -7.00
CA ALA A 10 9.90 30.24 -5.93
C ALA A 10 9.75 28.79 -5.44
N ASP A 11 10.06 27.81 -6.29
CA ASP A 11 10.00 26.40 -5.96
C ASP A 11 11.30 25.93 -5.30
N ALA A 12 11.19 25.01 -4.34
CA ALA A 12 12.36 24.40 -3.73
C ALA A 12 13.17 23.61 -4.77
N GLU A 13 14.49 23.59 -4.61
CA GLU A 13 15.37 22.79 -5.45
C GLU A 13 14.89 21.32 -5.48
N PRO A 14 14.55 20.78 -6.66
CA PRO A 14 13.99 19.44 -6.74
C PRO A 14 14.99 18.40 -6.22
N TRP A 15 14.51 17.43 -5.44
CA TRP A 15 15.36 16.34 -4.96
C TRP A 15 15.94 15.49 -6.10
N PHE A 16 15.28 15.49 -7.26
CA PHE A 16 15.69 14.74 -8.44
C PHE A 16 15.91 15.68 -9.62
N SER A 17 16.96 15.44 -10.40
CA SER A 17 17.32 16.23 -11.58
C SER A 17 16.20 16.26 -12.65
N ASP A 18 15.42 15.17 -12.77
CA ASP A 18 14.30 15.04 -13.72
C ASP A 18 13.00 14.62 -12.98
N PRO A 19 12.25 15.56 -12.38
CA PRO A 19 11.06 15.27 -11.58
C PRO A 19 9.95 14.53 -12.35
N ASP A 20 9.70 14.92 -13.61
CA ASP A 20 8.62 14.35 -14.42
C ASP A 20 8.90 12.90 -14.80
N ARG A 21 10.16 12.60 -15.16
CA ARG A 21 10.59 11.23 -15.47
C ARG A 21 10.53 10.35 -14.22
N PHE A 22 10.94 10.88 -13.08
CA PHE A 22 10.81 10.20 -11.80
C PHE A 22 9.33 9.88 -11.50
N GLY A 23 8.44 10.86 -11.59
CA GLY A 23 7.00 10.67 -11.34
C GLY A 23 6.37 9.61 -12.25
N ALA A 24 6.70 9.62 -13.54
CA ALA A 24 6.21 8.63 -14.51
C ALA A 24 6.71 7.22 -14.21
N MET A 25 8.02 7.06 -13.96
CA MET A 25 8.61 5.75 -13.65
C MET A 25 8.12 5.22 -12.30
N PHE A 26 8.10 6.07 -11.28
CA PHE A 26 7.65 5.71 -9.95
C PHE A 26 6.17 5.29 -9.97
N GLY A 27 5.30 6.09 -10.60
CA GLY A 27 3.89 5.75 -10.77
C GLY A 27 3.68 4.42 -11.49
N GLY A 28 4.42 4.18 -12.59
CA GLY A 28 4.33 2.94 -13.36
C GLY A 28 4.81 1.71 -12.59
N PHE A 29 6.04 1.74 -12.06
CA PHE A 29 6.63 0.58 -11.37
C PHE A 29 6.01 0.32 -10.00
N ALA A 30 5.80 1.38 -9.21
CA ALA A 30 5.16 1.21 -7.90
C ALA A 30 3.70 0.74 -8.09
N GLY A 31 2.98 1.34 -9.05
CA GLY A 31 1.61 0.95 -9.43
C GLY A 31 1.49 -0.53 -9.79
N ALA A 32 2.32 -0.97 -10.74
CA ALA A 32 2.34 -2.35 -11.19
C ALA A 32 2.77 -3.32 -10.07
N GLY A 33 3.81 -2.97 -9.31
CA GLY A 33 4.32 -3.80 -8.21
C GLY A 33 3.26 -4.02 -7.12
N VAL A 34 2.62 -2.94 -6.67
CA VAL A 34 1.54 -3.00 -5.68
C VAL A 34 0.34 -3.76 -6.22
N GLY A 35 -0.06 -3.53 -7.48
CA GLY A 35 -1.18 -4.22 -8.10
C GLY A 35 -0.97 -5.73 -8.22
N VAL A 36 0.21 -6.16 -8.68
CA VAL A 36 0.56 -7.59 -8.80
C VAL A 36 0.65 -8.25 -7.44
N LEU A 37 1.37 -7.64 -6.48
CA LEU A 37 1.50 -8.19 -5.14
C LEU A 37 0.15 -8.22 -4.41
N GLY A 38 -0.66 -7.17 -4.54
CA GLY A 38 -2.00 -7.10 -3.98
C GLY A 38 -2.92 -8.18 -4.55
N GLY A 39 -2.88 -8.42 -5.87
CA GLY A 39 -3.62 -9.49 -6.52
C GLY A 39 -3.18 -10.89 -6.07
N LEU A 40 -1.87 -11.12 -5.97
CA LEU A 40 -1.32 -12.39 -5.45
C LEU A 40 -1.72 -12.63 -4.00
N ILE A 41 -1.61 -11.63 -3.13
CA ILE A 41 -2.01 -11.76 -1.73
C ILE A 41 -3.53 -11.95 -1.61
N GLY A 42 -4.33 -11.23 -2.41
CA GLY A 42 -5.79 -11.35 -2.42
C GLY A 42 -6.25 -12.74 -2.88
N THR A 43 -5.63 -13.30 -3.93
CA THR A 43 -5.90 -14.66 -4.39
C THR A 43 -5.46 -15.71 -3.37
N LEU A 44 -4.28 -15.55 -2.76
CA LEU A 44 -3.82 -16.42 -1.68
C LEU A 44 -4.78 -16.35 -0.48
N ALA A 45 -5.22 -15.16 -0.08
CA ALA A 45 -6.20 -14.99 0.98
C ALA A 45 -7.52 -15.68 0.63
N GLY A 46 -8.04 -15.51 -0.59
CA GLY A 46 -9.29 -16.16 -1.03
C GLY A 46 -9.21 -17.69 -1.07
N VAL A 47 -8.08 -18.25 -1.51
CA VAL A 47 -7.88 -19.70 -1.66
C VAL A 47 -7.50 -20.38 -0.33
N PHE A 48 -6.71 -19.72 0.52
CA PHE A 48 -6.19 -20.30 1.77
C PHE A 48 -7.00 -19.93 3.01
N ALA A 49 -7.76 -18.83 3.03
CA ALA A 49 -8.67 -18.50 4.13
C ALA A 49 -9.67 -19.63 4.46
N PRO A 50 -10.37 -20.27 3.50
CA PRO A 50 -11.30 -21.37 3.83
C PRO A 50 -10.60 -22.62 4.37
N ARG A 51 -9.27 -22.73 4.20
CA ARG A 51 -8.48 -23.86 4.71
C ARG A 51 -7.81 -23.56 6.06
N GLY A 52 -7.96 -22.36 6.62
CA GLY A 52 -7.30 -21.95 7.87
C GLY A 52 -5.78 -21.87 7.77
N LYS A 53 -5.19 -21.96 6.57
CA LYS A 53 -3.73 -22.02 6.35
C LYS A 53 -3.17 -20.65 5.97
N ALA A 54 -1.88 -20.46 6.23
CA ALA A 54 -1.09 -19.29 5.84
C ALA A 54 -1.57 -17.93 6.41
N ARG A 55 -2.37 -17.94 7.50
CA ARG A 55 -2.84 -16.71 8.19
C ARG A 55 -1.71 -15.75 8.53
N GLY A 56 -0.59 -16.27 9.05
CA GLY A 56 0.59 -15.47 9.39
C GLY A 56 1.23 -14.80 8.18
N LEU A 57 1.29 -15.48 7.04
CA LEU A 57 1.84 -14.92 5.81
C LEU A 57 0.93 -13.83 5.24
N VAL A 58 -0.38 -14.08 5.14
CA VAL A 58 -1.34 -13.09 4.62
C VAL A 58 -1.41 -11.86 5.52
N MET A 59 -1.52 -12.04 6.84
CA MET A 59 -1.53 -10.92 7.79
C MET A 59 -0.19 -10.20 7.82
N GLY A 60 0.93 -10.93 7.82
CA GLY A 60 2.27 -10.36 7.82
C GLY A 60 2.49 -9.47 6.59
N THR A 61 2.12 -9.94 5.40
CA THR A 61 2.26 -9.15 4.17
C THR A 61 1.31 -7.95 4.14
N MET A 62 0.10 -8.06 4.71
CA MET A 62 -0.79 -6.90 4.86
C MET A 62 -0.23 -5.84 5.82
N VAL A 63 0.30 -6.25 6.97
CA VAL A 63 0.94 -5.31 7.91
C VAL A 63 2.17 -4.67 7.27
N PHE A 64 2.99 -5.46 6.55
CA PHE A 64 4.13 -4.95 5.80
C PHE A 64 3.70 -3.93 4.76
N ALA A 65 2.71 -4.23 3.92
CA ALA A 65 2.19 -3.31 2.91
C ALA A 65 1.60 -2.04 3.53
N ALA A 66 0.88 -2.14 4.65
CA ALA A 66 0.37 -0.97 5.37
C ALA A 66 1.51 -0.11 5.92
N SER A 67 2.56 -0.72 6.49
CA SER A 67 3.73 0.01 7.00
C SER A 67 4.51 0.70 5.88
N LEU A 68 4.66 0.04 4.72
CA LEU A 68 5.31 0.61 3.54
C LEU A 68 4.49 1.79 2.98
N GLY A 69 3.17 1.65 2.91
CA GLY A 69 2.26 2.73 2.54
C GLY A 69 2.38 3.93 3.48
N ALA A 70 2.44 3.69 4.79
CA ALA A 70 2.55 4.74 5.79
C ALA A 70 3.90 5.48 5.67
N MET A 71 4.99 4.76 5.43
CA MET A 71 6.31 5.35 5.16
C MET A 71 6.29 6.23 3.91
N MET A 72 5.71 5.75 2.80
CA MET A 72 5.58 6.55 1.57
C MET A 72 4.71 7.79 1.77
N LEU A 73 3.62 7.66 2.53
CA LEU A 73 2.75 8.79 2.85
C LEU A 73 3.50 9.84 3.69
N ALA A 74 4.29 9.40 4.68
CA ALA A 74 5.14 10.29 5.46
C ALA A 74 6.16 11.02 4.57
N THR A 75 6.82 10.31 3.65
CA THR A 75 7.74 10.94 2.67
C THR A 75 7.01 11.98 1.82
N GLY A 76 5.78 11.68 1.38
CA GLY A 76 4.95 12.63 0.63
C GLY A 76 4.61 13.89 1.43
N ILE A 77 4.27 13.74 2.72
CA ILE A 77 4.00 14.88 3.62
C ILE A 77 5.27 15.73 3.79
N VAL A 78 6.43 15.10 3.97
CA VAL A 78 7.72 15.80 4.04
C VAL A 78 7.95 16.58 2.74
N ALA A 79 7.76 15.95 1.58
CA ALA A 79 7.94 16.59 0.27
C ALA A 79 7.06 17.84 0.11
N VAL A 80 5.77 17.76 0.50
CA VAL A 80 4.85 18.90 0.51
C VAL A 80 5.36 20.01 1.45
N SER A 81 5.79 19.65 2.65
CA SER A 81 6.28 20.63 3.64
C SER A 81 7.58 21.33 3.22
N THR A 82 8.39 20.68 2.37
CA THR A 82 9.62 21.23 1.81
C THR A 82 9.41 21.97 0.49
N GLY A 83 8.17 22.14 0.02
CA GLY A 83 7.87 22.85 -1.23
C GLY A 83 8.35 22.12 -2.49
N GLN A 84 8.44 20.79 -2.45
CA GLN A 84 8.85 20.01 -3.62
C GLN A 84 7.81 20.10 -4.74
N PRO A 85 8.23 20.00 -6.02
CA PRO A 85 7.32 20.05 -7.16
C PRO A 85 6.32 18.89 -7.19
N TYR A 86 5.19 19.13 -7.87
CA TYR A 86 4.06 18.18 -7.99
C TYR A 86 4.50 16.76 -8.39
N ALA A 87 5.42 16.64 -9.34
CA ALA A 87 5.90 15.35 -9.83
C ALA A 87 6.60 14.49 -8.77
N ILE A 88 7.07 15.09 -7.66
CA ILE A 88 7.73 14.39 -6.56
C ILE A 88 6.71 14.03 -5.47
N TRP A 89 5.98 15.00 -4.93
CA TRP A 89 5.13 14.72 -3.76
C TRP A 89 3.86 13.94 -4.12
N TYR A 90 3.27 14.18 -5.30
CA TYR A 90 1.98 13.59 -5.68
C TYR A 90 2.02 12.06 -5.75
N PRO A 91 3.00 11.41 -6.41
CA PRO A 91 3.09 9.95 -6.43
C PRO A 91 3.24 9.33 -5.04
N PHE A 92 4.03 9.94 -4.14
CA PHE A 92 4.23 9.44 -2.78
C PHE A 92 2.95 9.54 -1.94
N VAL A 93 2.27 10.68 -1.97
CA VAL A 93 1.02 10.89 -1.23
C VAL A 93 -0.08 9.99 -1.77
N LEU A 94 -0.26 9.94 -3.09
CA LEU A 94 -1.30 9.13 -3.73
C LEU A 94 -1.09 7.65 -3.43
N MET A 95 0.10 7.12 -3.72
CA MET A 95 0.38 5.70 -3.54
C MET A 95 0.44 5.31 -2.07
N GLY A 96 1.11 6.10 -1.23
CA GLY A 96 1.18 5.87 0.20
C GLY A 96 -0.21 5.91 0.86
N GLY A 97 -1.03 6.88 0.47
CA GLY A 97 -2.41 7.01 0.93
C GLY A 97 -3.27 5.82 0.52
N VAL A 98 -3.31 5.48 -0.77
CA VAL A 98 -4.09 4.34 -1.28
C VAL A 98 -3.63 3.04 -0.61
N LEU A 99 -2.33 2.76 -0.57
CA LEU A 99 -1.80 1.53 -0.01
C LEU A 99 -2.11 1.41 1.49
N THR A 100 -1.96 2.50 2.25
CA THR A 100 -2.28 2.51 3.69
C THR A 100 -3.77 2.31 3.93
N VAL A 101 -4.63 3.09 3.27
CA VAL A 101 -6.08 3.06 3.49
C VAL A 101 -6.68 1.74 3.06
N VAL A 102 -6.35 1.26 1.85
CA VAL A 102 -6.87 0.01 1.31
C VAL A 102 -6.41 -1.16 2.15
N THR A 103 -5.12 -1.25 2.46
CA THR A 103 -4.60 -2.40 3.21
C THR A 103 -5.14 -2.41 4.64
N THR A 104 -5.13 -1.27 5.33
CA THR A 104 -5.58 -1.19 6.73
C THR A 104 -7.08 -1.45 6.86
N SER A 105 -7.90 -0.99 5.91
CA SER A 105 -9.34 -1.28 5.88
C SER A 105 -9.64 -2.75 5.56
N LEU A 106 -8.78 -3.43 4.80
CA LEU A 106 -8.95 -4.84 4.44
C LEU A 106 -8.53 -5.82 5.54
N ILE A 107 -7.58 -5.43 6.43
CA ILE A 107 -7.15 -6.23 7.58
C ILE A 107 -8.34 -6.79 8.40
N PRO A 108 -9.30 -5.99 8.91
CA PRO A 108 -10.40 -6.52 9.72
C PRO A 108 -11.30 -7.49 8.94
N VAL A 109 -11.50 -7.28 7.63
CA VAL A 109 -12.28 -8.17 6.77
C VAL A 109 -11.60 -9.54 6.68
N VAL A 110 -10.30 -9.55 6.43
CA VAL A 110 -9.51 -10.78 6.31
C VAL A 110 -9.43 -11.49 7.67
N ARG A 111 -9.28 -10.73 8.77
CA ARG A 111 -9.31 -11.30 10.14
C ARG A 111 -10.63 -12.03 10.42
N ARG A 112 -11.76 -11.45 10.03
CA ARG A 112 -13.08 -12.08 10.17
C ARG A 112 -13.21 -13.34 9.31
N ALA A 113 -12.71 -13.31 8.08
CA ALA A 113 -12.74 -14.46 7.18
C ALA A 113 -11.93 -15.66 7.73
N TYR A 114 -10.74 -15.41 8.28
CA TYR A 114 -9.94 -16.46 8.92
C TYR A 114 -10.60 -17.00 10.19
N LYS A 115 -11.15 -16.14 11.05
CA LYS A 115 -11.85 -16.57 12.27
C LYS A 115 -13.05 -17.48 11.93
N GLY A 116 -13.88 -17.09 10.97
CA GLY A 116 -15.02 -17.90 10.56
C GLY A 116 -14.64 -19.22 9.86
N ALA A 117 -13.42 -19.37 9.36
CA ALA A 117 -12.91 -20.64 8.86
C ALA A 117 -12.42 -21.55 10.00
N GLU A 118 -11.73 -20.98 11.01
CA GLU A 118 -11.30 -21.69 12.22
C GLU A 118 -12.52 -22.22 13.02
N ASP A 119 -13.55 -21.40 13.23
CA ASP A 119 -14.77 -21.79 13.96
C ASP A 119 -15.48 -22.99 13.31
N ARG A 120 -15.54 -23.03 11.96
CA ARG A 120 -16.13 -24.14 11.20
C ARG A 120 -15.34 -25.44 11.28
N GLN A 121 -14.01 -25.36 11.40
CA GLN A 121 -13.16 -26.55 11.58
C GLN A 121 -13.39 -27.16 12.98
N LEU A 122 -13.45 -26.32 14.01
CA LEU A 122 -13.72 -26.75 15.38
C LEU A 122 -15.10 -27.39 15.53
N GLU A 123 -16.14 -26.83 14.90
CA GLU A 123 -17.48 -27.40 14.90
C GLU A 123 -17.51 -28.78 14.22
N ALA A 124 -16.83 -28.94 13.07
CA ALA A 124 -16.74 -30.21 12.37
C ALA A 124 -15.94 -31.28 13.16
N GLU A 125 -14.87 -30.88 13.86
CA GLU A 125 -14.12 -31.78 14.74
C GLU A 125 -14.94 -32.19 15.97
N GLY A 126 -15.70 -31.24 16.55
CA GLY A 126 -16.63 -31.52 17.66
C GLY A 126 -17.71 -32.54 17.29
N LEU A 127 -18.26 -32.45 16.08
CA LEU A 127 -19.24 -33.41 15.55
C LEU A 127 -18.64 -34.80 15.26
N ARG A 128 -17.32 -34.90 15.03
CA ARG A 128 -16.64 -36.18 14.76
C ARG A 128 -16.27 -36.94 16.04
N HIS A 129 -16.15 -36.24 17.16
CA HIS A 129 -15.70 -36.79 18.44
C HIS A 129 -16.80 -36.91 19.50
N GLY A 130 -18.03 -36.47 19.21
CA GLY A 130 -19.24 -36.72 20.01
C GLY A 130 -20.07 -37.86 19.46
#